data_AF-A0A1H3K140-F1
#
_entry.id   AF-A0A1H3K140-F1
#
_cell.length_a   1.000
_cell.length_b   1.000
_cell.length_c   1.000
_cell.angle_alpha   90.00
_cell.angle_beta   90.00
_cell.angle_gamma   90.00
#
_symmetry.space_group_name_H-M   'P 1'
#
loop_
_entity.id
_entity.type
_entity.pdbx_description
1 polymer ?
#
loop_
_entity_poly.entity_id
_entity_poly.type
_entity_poly.pdbx_seq_one_letter_code
_entity_poly.pdbx_strand_id
1 'polypeptide(L)'
;MVSASRPRRAMRWAAAVVAGLTSGLVGLAPATAEAATRVPARAAAGPLTSADQDLLVKVRLAGLWEMPAGQMAAEKGSNKRVREIGAEIAKQHAELDRLTVVAAGKLGVPLPDEPNTDQRFWLREMTEASGPQFDTIFVDRLRAAHGKVFPAIANVRAGTRNDVVRELAQAANGFVLNHLTMLESTGLVDYEGLPRPAGPAGAVYTNDGTLLEGAVARANADGINASIITIVLAAAVVAGVIATFRVIRSR
;
A
#
# COMPACT_ATOMS: atom_id res chain seq x y z
N MET A 1 24.86 52.58 4.13
CA MET A 1 25.80 52.93 3.04
C MET A 1 27.15 53.31 3.64
N VAL A 2 28.09 52.36 3.76
CA VAL A 2 29.54 52.64 3.78
C VAL A 2 30.20 51.41 3.18
N SER A 3 30.89 51.65 2.07
CA SER A 3 31.64 50.70 1.26
C SER A 3 33.07 50.59 1.81
N ALA A 4 33.60 49.36 1.93
CA ALA A 4 35.02 49.13 2.16
C ALA A 4 35.49 47.98 1.27
N SER A 5 35.88 48.34 0.05
CA SER A 5 36.64 47.54 -0.91
C SER A 5 38.14 47.59 -0.59
N ARG A 6 38.85 46.44 -0.70
CA ARG A 6 40.27 46.29 -1.14
C ARG A 6 40.76 44.83 -0.91
N PRO A 7 41.84 44.35 -1.56
CA PRO A 7 42.01 44.18 -3.00
C PRO A 7 42.48 42.76 -3.37
N ARG A 8 42.40 42.46 -4.67
CA ARG A 8 42.90 41.25 -5.35
C ARG A 8 44.42 41.07 -5.18
N ARG A 9 44.86 39.84 -4.89
CA ARG A 9 46.23 39.40 -5.17
C ARG A 9 46.21 38.34 -6.27
N ALA A 10 46.79 38.72 -7.40
CA ALA A 10 47.16 37.84 -8.49
C ALA A 10 48.44 37.07 -8.10
N MET A 11 48.54 35.82 -8.54
CA MET A 11 49.82 35.14 -8.72
C MET A 11 49.71 34.31 -10.00
N ARG A 12 50.44 34.74 -11.03
CA ARG A 12 50.64 34.05 -12.32
C ARG A 12 52.04 33.45 -12.31
N TRP A 13 52.15 32.14 -12.51
CA TRP A 13 53.34 31.42 -13.02
C TRP A 13 52.80 30.04 -13.46
N ALA A 14 53.17 29.39 -14.55
CA ALA A 14 53.99 29.68 -15.71
C ALA A 14 53.59 28.64 -16.78
N ALA A 15 53.82 28.97 -18.05
CA ALA A 15 53.54 28.10 -19.19
C ALA A 15 54.50 26.90 -19.27
N ALA A 16 54.00 25.78 -19.79
CA ALA A 16 54.81 24.81 -20.52
C ALA A 16 54.00 24.32 -21.73
N VAL A 17 54.44 24.78 -22.89
CA VAL A 17 54.03 24.33 -24.22
C VAL A 17 54.87 23.10 -24.56
N VAL A 18 54.23 22.00 -24.98
CA VAL A 18 54.85 21.02 -25.88
C VAL A 18 53.85 20.74 -26.99
N ALA A 19 54.26 21.11 -28.20
CA ALA A 19 53.59 20.83 -29.45
C ALA A 19 53.83 19.37 -29.86
N GLY A 20 52.77 18.73 -30.35
CA GLY A 20 52.84 17.46 -31.08
C GLY A 20 51.81 17.50 -32.19
N LEU A 21 52.23 17.95 -33.38
CA LEU A 21 51.49 17.82 -34.63
C LEU A 21 51.63 16.38 -35.15
N THR A 22 50.50 15.71 -35.38
CA THR A 22 50.38 14.76 -36.49
C THR A 22 49.01 14.92 -37.16
N SER A 23 49.07 15.25 -38.44
CA SER A 23 47.94 15.40 -39.35
C SER A 23 47.34 14.04 -39.70
N GLY A 24 46.01 13.95 -39.73
CA GLY A 24 45.25 12.84 -40.30
C GLY A 24 43.98 13.37 -40.97
N LEU A 25 43.84 13.09 -42.25
CA LEU A 25 42.86 13.63 -43.19
C LEU A 25 41.38 13.36 -42.85
N VAL A 26 40.57 14.40 -43.04
CA VAL A 26 39.27 14.48 -43.73
C VAL A 26 38.50 13.17 -43.94
N GLY A 27 37.34 13.10 -43.28
CA GLY A 27 36.18 12.27 -43.65
C GLY A 27 34.89 12.99 -43.24
N LEU A 28 34.50 14.02 -44.00
CA LEU A 28 33.26 14.76 -43.77
C LEU A 28 32.10 14.01 -44.47
N ALA A 29 31.47 13.07 -43.76
CA ALA A 29 30.17 12.54 -44.16
C ALA A 29 29.07 13.41 -43.54
N PRO A 30 28.04 13.85 -44.30
CA PRO A 30 26.89 14.50 -43.70
C PRO A 30 26.05 13.41 -43.03
N ALA A 31 26.21 13.23 -41.72
CA ALA A 31 25.23 12.50 -40.94
C ALA A 31 24.00 13.40 -40.84
N THR A 32 23.03 13.21 -41.72
CA THR A 32 21.66 13.68 -41.52
C THR A 32 21.18 13.10 -40.21
N ALA A 33 21.23 13.89 -39.14
CA ALA A 33 20.53 13.59 -37.90
C ALA A 33 19.05 13.68 -38.22
N GLU A 34 18.47 12.59 -38.71
CA GLU A 34 17.05 12.32 -38.58
C GLU A 34 16.77 12.39 -37.08
N ALA A 35 16.22 13.52 -36.65
CA ALA A 35 15.56 13.63 -35.37
C ALA A 35 14.37 12.69 -35.44
N ALA A 36 14.63 11.39 -35.21
CA ALA A 36 13.62 10.43 -34.89
C ALA A 36 12.90 11.03 -33.69
N THR A 37 11.68 11.51 -33.93
CA THR A 37 10.71 11.81 -32.91
C THR A 37 10.60 10.55 -32.06
N ARG A 38 11.38 10.51 -30.97
CA ARG A 38 11.19 9.53 -29.91
C ARG A 38 9.79 9.82 -29.41
N VAL A 39 8.81 9.07 -29.92
CA VAL A 39 7.56 8.84 -29.22
C VAL A 39 7.99 8.55 -27.79
N PRO A 40 7.59 9.36 -26.78
CA PRO A 40 8.04 9.14 -25.43
C PRO A 40 7.72 7.69 -25.12
N ALA A 41 8.76 6.88 -24.87
CA ALA A 41 8.61 5.52 -24.44
C ALA A 41 7.61 5.60 -23.28
N ARG A 42 6.43 5.02 -23.48
CA ARG A 42 5.38 4.96 -22.47
C ARG A 42 6.08 4.61 -21.17
N ALA A 43 6.13 5.55 -20.23
CA ALA A 43 6.94 5.40 -19.03
C ALA A 43 6.66 3.99 -18.50
N ALA A 44 7.69 3.13 -18.55
CA ALA A 44 7.49 1.72 -18.26
C ALA A 44 6.89 1.70 -16.86
N ALA A 45 5.69 1.13 -16.71
CA ALA A 45 4.88 1.29 -15.52
C ALA A 45 5.61 0.84 -14.24
N GLY A 46 6.74 0.14 -14.36
CA GLY A 46 7.50 -0.48 -13.29
C GLY A 46 7.35 -2.01 -13.38
N PRO A 47 8.20 -2.77 -12.69
CA PRO A 47 8.09 -4.22 -12.67
C PRO A 47 6.73 -4.64 -12.09
N LEU A 48 6.10 -5.65 -12.70
CA LEU A 48 4.85 -6.23 -12.26
C LEU A 48 5.13 -7.47 -11.42
N THR A 49 4.67 -7.49 -10.17
CA THR A 49 4.84 -8.62 -9.24
C THR A 49 3.62 -9.54 -9.24
N SER A 50 3.74 -10.72 -8.62
CA SER A 50 2.60 -11.61 -8.41
C SER A 50 1.53 -10.98 -7.51
N ALA A 51 1.92 -10.20 -6.51
CA ALA A 51 0.98 -9.47 -5.64
C ALA A 51 0.20 -8.39 -6.41
N ASP A 52 0.83 -7.73 -7.38
CA ASP A 52 0.16 -6.77 -8.25
C ASP A 52 -0.89 -7.44 -9.14
N GLN A 53 -0.55 -8.57 -9.76
CA GLN A 53 -1.48 -9.36 -10.59
C GLN A 53 -2.64 -9.91 -9.77
N ASP A 54 -2.35 -10.43 -8.58
CA ASP A 54 -3.34 -10.94 -7.64
C ASP A 54 -4.33 -9.84 -7.22
N LEU A 55 -3.86 -8.61 -6.99
CA LEU A 55 -4.75 -7.48 -6.70
C LEU A 55 -5.71 -7.19 -7.86
N LEU A 56 -5.21 -7.11 -9.10
CA LEU A 56 -6.05 -6.89 -10.29
C LEU A 56 -7.15 -7.95 -10.41
N VAL A 57 -6.79 -9.23 -10.21
CA VAL A 57 -7.74 -10.35 -10.24
C VAL A 57 -8.75 -10.26 -9.10
N LYS A 58 -8.32 -9.96 -7.87
CA LYS A 58 -9.23 -9.82 -6.71
C LYS A 58 -10.22 -8.69 -6.87
N VAL A 59 -9.78 -7.53 -7.35
CA VAL A 59 -10.67 -6.36 -7.56
C VAL A 59 -11.67 -6.65 -8.68
N ARG A 60 -11.22 -7.30 -9.77
CA ARG A 60 -12.13 -7.75 -10.84
C ARG A 60 -13.17 -8.73 -10.29
N LEU A 61 -12.73 -9.76 -9.57
CA LEU A 61 -13.63 -10.73 -8.96
C LEU A 61 -14.63 -10.05 -8.04
N ALA A 62 -14.24 -9.04 -7.25
CA ALA A 62 -15.15 -8.27 -6.41
C ALA A 62 -16.24 -7.56 -7.25
N GLY A 63 -15.85 -6.86 -8.33
CA GLY A 63 -16.81 -6.21 -9.23
C GLY A 63 -17.85 -7.18 -9.80
N LEU A 64 -17.44 -8.38 -10.20
CA LEU A 64 -18.31 -9.38 -10.84
C LEU A 64 -19.48 -9.85 -9.96
N TRP A 65 -19.38 -9.77 -8.62
CA TRP A 65 -20.48 -10.17 -7.73
C TRP A 65 -21.05 -9.03 -6.90
N GLU A 66 -20.28 -8.00 -6.55
CA GLU A 66 -20.76 -6.89 -5.72
C GLU A 66 -21.63 -5.91 -6.50
N MET A 67 -21.43 -5.78 -7.83
CA MET A 67 -22.37 -5.05 -8.68
C MET A 67 -23.79 -5.65 -8.66
N PRO A 68 -23.98 -6.94 -9.04
CA PRO A 68 -25.31 -7.54 -8.99
C PRO A 68 -25.86 -7.68 -7.57
N ALA A 69 -25.00 -7.92 -6.55
CA ALA A 69 -25.45 -7.92 -5.15
C ALA A 69 -25.99 -6.56 -4.72
N GLY A 70 -25.30 -5.46 -5.05
CA GLY A 70 -25.75 -4.11 -4.76
C GLY A 70 -27.05 -3.75 -5.49
N GLN A 71 -27.22 -4.20 -6.74
CA GLN A 71 -28.47 -4.05 -7.50
C GLN A 71 -29.63 -4.78 -6.82
N MET A 72 -29.43 -6.04 -6.41
CA MET A 72 -30.43 -6.78 -5.63
C MET A 72 -30.78 -6.03 -4.34
N ALA A 73 -29.79 -5.48 -3.64
CA ALA A 73 -30.04 -4.73 -2.41
C ALA A 73 -30.84 -3.45 -2.64
N ALA A 74 -30.55 -2.71 -3.72
CA ALA A 74 -31.32 -1.54 -4.12
C ALA A 74 -32.79 -1.89 -4.42
N GLU A 75 -33.02 -3.03 -5.09
CA GLU A 75 -34.35 -3.45 -5.56
C GLU A 75 -35.21 -4.08 -4.46
N LYS A 76 -34.66 -5.01 -3.68
CA LYS A 76 -35.43 -5.83 -2.74
C LYS A 76 -34.99 -5.74 -1.27
N GLY A 77 -34.02 -4.90 -0.94
CA GLY A 77 -33.64 -4.66 0.46
C GLY A 77 -34.82 -4.15 1.28
N SER A 78 -35.01 -4.68 2.50
CA SER A 78 -36.17 -4.32 3.34
C SER A 78 -35.90 -3.06 4.17
N ASN A 79 -34.65 -2.89 4.60
CA ASN A 79 -34.13 -1.72 5.27
C ASN A 79 -33.82 -0.60 4.25
N LYS A 80 -34.34 0.60 4.50
CA LYS A 80 -34.10 1.78 3.64
C LYS A 80 -32.62 2.06 3.44
N ARG A 81 -31.82 1.94 4.50
CA ARG A 81 -30.38 2.16 4.43
C ARG A 81 -29.69 1.12 3.55
N VAL A 82 -30.09 -0.14 3.64
CA VAL A 82 -29.56 -1.23 2.79
C VAL A 82 -29.82 -0.96 1.32
N ARG A 83 -31.04 -0.51 0.96
CA ARG A 83 -31.35 -0.13 -0.43
C ARG A 83 -30.46 1.00 -0.95
N GLU A 84 -30.29 2.05 -0.16
CA GLU A 84 -29.45 3.20 -0.52
C GLU A 84 -28.00 2.80 -0.74
N ILE A 85 -27.41 2.06 0.20
CA ILE A 85 -26.01 1.65 0.08
C ILE A 85 -25.83 0.59 -1.02
N GLY A 86 -26.83 -0.26 -1.26
CA GLY A 86 -26.80 -1.22 -2.36
C GLY A 86 -26.66 -0.53 -3.71
N ALA A 87 -27.46 0.52 -3.93
CA ALA A 87 -27.37 1.33 -5.15
C ALA A 87 -26.00 2.02 -5.28
N GLU A 88 -25.47 2.59 -4.20
CA GLU A 88 -24.17 3.27 -4.23
C GLU A 88 -23.01 2.28 -4.42
N ILE A 89 -23.02 1.14 -3.74
CA ILE A 89 -22.02 0.07 -3.88
C ILE A 89 -22.02 -0.45 -5.32
N ALA A 90 -23.19 -0.72 -5.92
CA ALA A 90 -23.26 -1.18 -7.30
C ALA A 90 -22.63 -0.16 -8.28
N LYS A 91 -22.93 1.12 -8.09
CA LYS A 91 -22.37 2.21 -8.89
C LYS A 91 -20.85 2.34 -8.71
N GLN A 92 -20.37 2.28 -7.47
CA GLN A 92 -18.94 2.39 -7.16
C GLN A 92 -18.16 1.18 -7.68
N HIS A 93 -18.72 -0.03 -7.61
CA HIS A 93 -18.10 -1.20 -8.23
C HIS A 93 -18.08 -1.14 -9.76
N ALA A 94 -19.08 -0.55 -10.42
CA ALA A 94 -19.03 -0.35 -11.87
C ALA A 94 -17.85 0.54 -12.29
N GLU A 95 -17.59 1.61 -11.54
CA GLU A 95 -16.43 2.47 -11.81
C GLU A 95 -15.10 1.76 -11.48
N LEU A 96 -15.01 1.09 -10.32
CA LEU A 96 -13.80 0.36 -9.93
C LEU A 96 -13.48 -0.79 -10.90
N ASP A 97 -14.50 -1.49 -11.39
CA ASP A 97 -14.35 -2.54 -12.40
C ASP A 97 -13.79 -1.98 -13.71
N ARG A 98 -14.33 -0.85 -14.19
CA ARG A 98 -13.81 -0.14 -15.37
C ARG A 98 -12.34 0.25 -15.20
N LEU A 99 -11.97 0.81 -14.04
CA LEU A 99 -10.58 1.15 -13.72
C LEU A 99 -9.68 -0.09 -13.74
N THR A 100 -10.17 -1.21 -13.21
CA THR A 100 -9.45 -2.49 -13.14
C THR A 100 -9.21 -3.06 -14.53
N VAL A 101 -10.23 -3.10 -15.39
CA VAL A 101 -10.12 -3.56 -16.79
C VAL A 101 -9.12 -2.71 -17.57
N VAL A 102 -9.18 -1.39 -17.41
CA VAL A 102 -8.22 -0.48 -18.03
C VAL A 102 -6.80 -0.79 -17.53
N ALA A 103 -6.58 -0.88 -16.22
CA ALA A 103 -5.28 -1.18 -15.64
C ALA A 103 -4.71 -2.52 -16.14
N ALA A 104 -5.53 -3.57 -16.14
CA ALA A 104 -5.15 -4.89 -16.64
C ALA A 104 -4.77 -4.87 -18.13
N GLY A 105 -5.55 -4.16 -18.96
CA GLY A 105 -5.25 -3.99 -20.39
C GLY A 105 -3.93 -3.23 -20.63
N LYS A 106 -3.61 -2.24 -19.78
CA LYS A 106 -2.31 -1.54 -19.86
C LYS A 106 -1.13 -2.45 -19.51
N LEU A 107 -1.35 -3.46 -18.68
CA LEU A 107 -0.33 -4.35 -18.12
C LEU A 107 -0.28 -5.74 -18.78
N GLY A 108 -1.22 -6.04 -19.68
CA GLY A 108 -1.34 -7.36 -20.30
C GLY A 108 -1.75 -8.47 -19.32
N VAL A 109 -2.43 -8.12 -18.23
CA VAL A 109 -2.86 -9.10 -17.22
C VAL A 109 -4.23 -9.66 -17.62
N PRO A 110 -4.38 -11.00 -17.76
CA PRO A 110 -5.68 -11.60 -18.02
C PRO A 110 -6.57 -11.45 -16.78
N LEU A 111 -7.86 -11.18 -17.02
CA LEU A 111 -8.86 -11.02 -15.98
C LEU A 111 -9.95 -12.09 -16.12
N PRO A 112 -10.52 -12.57 -15.00
CA PRO A 112 -11.72 -13.40 -15.06
C PRO A 112 -12.93 -12.59 -15.57
N ASP A 113 -13.84 -13.28 -16.23
CA ASP A 113 -15.09 -12.75 -16.79
C ASP A 113 -16.34 -13.22 -16.04
N GLU A 114 -16.21 -14.24 -15.19
CA GLU A 114 -17.28 -14.72 -14.31
C GLU A 114 -16.89 -14.71 -12.81
N PRO A 115 -17.86 -14.59 -11.89
CA PRO A 115 -17.60 -14.76 -10.47
C PRO A 115 -17.10 -16.17 -10.16
N ASN A 116 -16.24 -16.32 -9.17
CA ASN A 116 -15.76 -17.63 -8.73
C ASN A 116 -16.86 -18.45 -8.00
N THR A 117 -16.55 -19.70 -7.66
CA THR A 117 -17.52 -20.62 -7.02
C THR A 117 -18.18 -20.05 -5.77
N ASP A 118 -17.41 -19.46 -4.85
CA ASP A 118 -17.93 -18.89 -3.61
C ASP A 118 -18.83 -17.68 -3.89
N GLN A 119 -18.41 -16.81 -4.80
CA GLN A 119 -19.17 -15.62 -5.18
C GLN A 119 -20.49 -15.98 -5.87
N ARG A 120 -20.50 -17.00 -6.73
CA ARG A 120 -21.74 -17.53 -7.31
C ARG A 120 -22.66 -18.10 -6.23
N PHE A 121 -22.10 -18.74 -5.20
CA PHE A 121 -22.88 -19.21 -4.06
C PHE A 121 -23.49 -18.03 -3.26
N TRP A 122 -22.71 -16.99 -2.95
CA TRP A 122 -23.22 -15.81 -2.24
C TRP A 122 -24.34 -15.09 -3.02
N LEU A 123 -24.21 -15.00 -4.35
CA LEU A 123 -25.27 -14.45 -5.21
C LEU A 123 -26.55 -15.27 -5.16
N ARG A 124 -26.45 -16.61 -5.16
CA ARG A 124 -27.63 -17.49 -5.03
C ARG A 124 -28.28 -17.35 -3.67
N GLU A 125 -27.49 -17.36 -2.59
CA GLU A 125 -27.96 -17.15 -1.22
C GLU A 125 -28.74 -15.83 -1.09
N MET A 126 -28.21 -14.75 -1.67
CA MET A 126 -28.92 -13.47 -1.74
C MET A 126 -30.16 -13.53 -2.62
N THR A 127 -30.13 -14.23 -3.76
CA THR A 127 -31.28 -14.37 -4.66
C THR A 127 -32.44 -15.05 -3.95
N GLU A 128 -32.17 -16.11 -3.20
CA GLU A 128 -33.15 -16.92 -2.48
C GLU A 128 -33.67 -16.25 -1.20
N ALA A 129 -32.89 -15.33 -0.60
CA ALA A 129 -33.29 -14.58 0.58
C ALA A 129 -34.25 -13.42 0.27
N SER A 130 -35.05 -13.04 1.27
CA SER A 130 -35.95 -11.88 1.20
C SER A 130 -36.08 -11.19 2.57
N GLY A 131 -36.62 -9.98 2.57
CA GLY A 131 -36.91 -9.25 3.79
C GLY A 131 -35.65 -8.97 4.64
N PRO A 132 -35.77 -8.96 5.98
CA PRO A 132 -34.63 -8.73 6.87
C PRO A 132 -33.50 -9.76 6.71
N GLN A 133 -33.81 -11.01 6.33
CA GLN A 133 -32.80 -12.03 6.11
C GLN A 133 -31.87 -11.67 4.94
N PHE A 134 -32.44 -11.15 3.85
CA PHE A 134 -31.65 -10.66 2.73
C PHE A 134 -30.70 -9.53 3.16
N ASP A 135 -31.19 -8.58 3.94
CA ASP A 135 -30.41 -7.42 4.39
C ASP A 135 -29.20 -7.85 5.22
N THR A 136 -29.38 -8.80 6.15
CA THR A 136 -28.28 -9.37 6.95
C THR A 136 -27.26 -10.09 6.07
N ILE A 137 -27.72 -10.98 5.19
CA ILE A 137 -26.82 -11.72 4.28
C ILE A 137 -26.00 -10.75 3.42
N PHE A 138 -26.64 -9.74 2.83
CA PHE A 138 -25.97 -8.73 2.02
C PHE A 138 -24.87 -8.01 2.84
N VAL A 139 -25.23 -7.49 4.02
CA VAL A 139 -24.28 -6.74 4.86
C VAL A 139 -23.11 -7.61 5.32
N ASP A 140 -23.38 -8.81 5.82
CA ASP A 140 -22.35 -9.71 6.36
C ASP A 140 -21.38 -10.17 5.28
N ARG A 141 -21.89 -10.56 4.10
CA ARG A 141 -21.07 -11.01 2.98
C ARG A 141 -20.13 -9.92 2.49
N LEU A 142 -20.65 -8.73 2.21
CA LEU A 142 -19.84 -7.62 1.71
C LEU A 142 -18.86 -7.13 2.79
N ARG A 143 -19.29 -7.05 4.05
CA ARG A 143 -18.41 -6.58 5.15
C ARG A 143 -17.25 -7.53 5.40
N ALA A 144 -17.49 -8.85 5.34
CA ALA A 144 -16.45 -9.86 5.46
C ALA A 144 -15.51 -9.86 4.24
N ALA A 145 -16.04 -9.72 3.02
CA ALA A 145 -15.24 -9.65 1.80
C ALA A 145 -14.31 -8.42 1.80
N HIS A 146 -14.84 -7.25 2.18
CA HIS A 146 -14.06 -6.02 2.30
C HIS A 146 -12.98 -6.13 3.39
N GLY A 147 -13.29 -6.74 4.54
CA GLY A 147 -12.30 -7.00 5.59
C GLY A 147 -11.12 -7.87 5.13
N LYS A 148 -11.35 -8.80 4.19
CA LYS A 148 -10.31 -9.66 3.61
C LYS A 148 -9.46 -8.93 2.55
N VAL A 149 -10.09 -8.13 1.69
CA VAL A 149 -9.37 -7.49 0.57
C VAL A 149 -8.63 -6.23 0.99
N PHE A 150 -9.13 -5.50 2.00
CA PHE A 150 -8.54 -4.23 2.44
C PHE A 150 -7.04 -4.33 2.80
N PRO A 151 -6.58 -5.32 3.60
CA PRO A 151 -5.15 -5.51 3.86
C PRO A 151 -4.32 -5.82 2.61
N ALA A 152 -4.88 -6.55 1.64
CA ALA A 152 -4.19 -6.86 0.39
C ALA A 152 -3.97 -5.60 -0.46
N ILE A 153 -5.00 -4.75 -0.57
CA ILE A 153 -4.90 -3.45 -1.24
C ILE A 153 -3.86 -2.57 -0.55
N ALA A 154 -3.91 -2.48 0.79
CA ALA A 154 -2.96 -1.68 1.56
C ALA A 154 -1.50 -2.15 1.35
N ASN A 155 -1.27 -3.46 1.37
CA ASN A 155 0.05 -4.04 1.14
C ASN A 155 0.60 -3.69 -0.25
N VAL A 156 -0.21 -3.86 -1.30
CA VAL A 156 0.20 -3.52 -2.68
C VAL A 156 0.39 -2.02 -2.83
N ARG A 157 -0.51 -1.19 -2.29
CA ARG A 157 -0.41 0.27 -2.33
C ARG A 157 0.89 0.77 -1.69
N ALA A 158 1.33 0.15 -0.60
CA ALA A 158 2.58 0.52 0.09
C ALA A 158 3.84 -0.02 -0.63
N GLY A 159 3.76 -1.22 -1.20
CA GLY A 159 4.93 -1.97 -1.66
C GLY A 159 5.21 -1.88 -3.17
N THR A 160 4.20 -1.64 -4.01
CA THR A 160 4.38 -1.78 -5.45
C THR A 160 5.39 -0.78 -6.02
N ARG A 161 6.14 -1.22 -7.03
CA ARG A 161 6.95 -0.35 -7.89
C ARG A 161 6.26 -0.06 -9.21
N ASN A 162 5.02 -0.53 -9.39
CA ASN A 162 4.25 -0.30 -10.60
C ASN A 162 3.27 0.89 -10.44
N ASP A 163 3.42 1.93 -11.25
CA ASP A 163 2.62 3.17 -11.21
C ASP A 163 1.14 2.94 -11.51
N VAL A 164 0.83 2.09 -12.50
CA VAL A 164 -0.55 1.75 -12.87
C VAL A 164 -1.24 1.00 -11.73
N VAL A 165 -0.53 0.03 -11.13
CA VAL A 165 -1.06 -0.73 -9.99
C VAL A 165 -1.19 0.16 -8.76
N ARG A 166 -0.24 1.08 -8.53
CA ARG A 166 -0.30 2.02 -7.40
C ARG A 166 -1.52 2.93 -7.49
N GLU A 167 -1.85 3.41 -8.69
CA GLU A 167 -3.06 4.19 -8.95
C GLU A 167 -4.33 3.38 -8.68
N LEU A 168 -4.43 2.17 -9.23
CA LEU A 168 -5.57 1.27 -8.99
C LEU A 168 -5.74 0.97 -7.50
N ALA A 169 -4.65 0.64 -6.79
CA ALA A 169 -4.68 0.33 -5.37
C ALA A 169 -5.14 1.53 -4.52
N GLN A 170 -4.84 2.77 -4.93
CA GLN A 170 -5.37 3.96 -4.25
C GLN A 170 -6.88 4.09 -4.42
N ALA A 171 -7.37 3.95 -5.65
CA ALA A 171 -8.79 4.03 -5.93
C ALA A 171 -9.54 2.92 -5.16
N ALA A 172 -9.06 1.68 -5.25
CA ALA A 172 -9.62 0.54 -4.54
C ALA A 172 -9.66 0.76 -3.02
N ASN A 173 -8.60 1.31 -2.41
CA ASN A 173 -8.60 1.65 -0.99
C ASN A 173 -9.70 2.67 -0.64
N GLY A 174 -9.87 3.70 -1.46
CA GLY A 174 -10.91 4.72 -1.25
C GLY A 174 -12.31 4.13 -1.30
N PHE A 175 -12.61 3.33 -2.32
CA PHE A 175 -13.91 2.65 -2.44
C PHE A 175 -14.16 1.69 -1.29
N VAL A 176 -13.21 0.81 -0.97
CA VAL A 176 -13.40 -0.20 0.09
C VAL A 176 -13.59 0.45 1.45
N LEU A 177 -12.84 1.51 1.80
CA LEU A 177 -13.07 2.25 3.05
C LEU A 177 -14.46 2.86 3.09
N ASN A 178 -14.90 3.49 2.00
CA ASN A 178 -16.25 4.05 1.92
C ASN A 178 -17.33 2.97 2.08
N HIS A 179 -17.17 1.82 1.42
CA HIS A 179 -18.12 0.72 1.50
C HIS A 179 -18.18 0.12 2.92
N LEU A 180 -17.03 -0.04 3.59
CA LEU A 180 -16.99 -0.46 5.00
C LEU A 180 -17.85 0.47 5.87
N THR A 181 -17.65 1.79 5.77
CA THR A 181 -18.45 2.77 6.51
C THR A 181 -19.94 2.72 6.14
N MET A 182 -20.28 2.55 4.85
CA MET A 182 -21.66 2.42 4.41
C MET A 182 -22.33 1.17 5.00
N LEU A 183 -21.66 0.01 4.95
CA LEU A 183 -22.17 -1.25 5.52
C LEU A 183 -22.34 -1.15 7.03
N GLU A 184 -21.38 -0.57 7.74
CA GLU A 184 -21.44 -0.35 9.19
C GLU A 184 -22.60 0.59 9.58
N SER A 185 -22.90 1.59 8.75
CA SER A 185 -24.02 2.51 8.97
C SER A 185 -25.41 1.87 8.88
N THR A 186 -25.52 0.62 8.43
CA THR A 186 -26.80 -0.13 8.44
C THR A 186 -27.21 -0.56 9.85
N GLY A 187 -26.25 -0.65 10.77
CA GLY A 187 -26.46 -1.25 12.10
C GLY A 187 -26.61 -2.78 12.08
N LEU A 188 -26.38 -3.44 10.94
CA LEU A 188 -26.57 -4.89 10.77
C LEU A 188 -25.27 -5.71 10.79
N VAL A 189 -24.10 -5.07 10.89
CA VAL A 189 -22.82 -5.78 10.89
C VAL A 189 -22.66 -6.61 12.15
N ASP A 190 -22.49 -7.92 11.99
CA ASP A 190 -22.03 -8.82 13.06
C ASP A 190 -20.51 -8.68 13.28
N TYR A 191 -20.12 -7.81 14.20
CA TYR A 191 -18.71 -7.60 14.55
C TYR A 191 -18.06 -8.80 15.23
N GLU A 192 -18.83 -9.62 15.96
CA GLU A 192 -18.31 -10.81 16.65
C GLU A 192 -18.03 -11.96 15.67
N GLY A 193 -18.77 -12.00 14.56
CA GLY A 193 -18.53 -12.91 13.44
C GLY A 193 -17.31 -12.56 12.57
N LEU A 194 -16.73 -11.36 12.72
CA LEU A 194 -15.57 -10.95 11.94
C LEU A 194 -14.27 -11.60 12.43
N PRO A 195 -13.36 -12.01 11.52
CA PRO A 195 -12.03 -12.48 11.93
C PRO A 195 -11.30 -11.41 12.75
N ARG A 196 -10.74 -11.82 13.89
CA ARG A 196 -9.90 -10.95 14.69
C ARG A 196 -8.66 -10.52 13.89
N PRO A 197 -8.24 -9.25 13.97
CA PRO A 197 -6.99 -8.80 13.36
C PRO A 197 -5.82 -9.67 13.82
N ALA A 198 -4.92 -10.01 12.91
CA ALA A 198 -3.69 -10.69 13.28
C ALA A 198 -2.90 -9.79 14.23
N GLY A 199 -2.44 -10.35 15.35
CA GLY A 199 -1.46 -9.69 16.21
C GLY A 199 -0.16 -9.43 15.44
N PRO A 200 0.67 -8.47 15.88
CA PRO A 200 1.94 -8.21 15.20
C PRO A 200 2.80 -9.48 15.20
N ALA A 201 3.41 -9.75 14.05
CA ALA A 201 4.18 -10.97 13.83
C ALA A 201 5.28 -11.12 14.90
N GLY A 202 5.22 -12.23 15.65
CA GLY A 202 6.19 -12.55 16.68
C GLY A 202 6.05 -11.77 17.99
N ALA A 203 4.93 -11.07 18.21
CA ALA A 203 4.60 -10.50 19.51
C ALA A 203 3.83 -11.52 20.36
N VAL A 204 4.53 -12.11 21.34
CA VAL A 204 3.87 -12.74 22.48
C VAL A 204 3.55 -11.62 23.46
N TYR A 205 2.35 -11.04 23.35
CA TYR A 205 1.82 -10.23 24.44
C TYR A 205 1.21 -11.21 25.45
N THR A 206 1.94 -11.56 26.50
CA THR A 206 1.24 -12.05 27.70
C THR A 206 0.65 -10.83 28.39
N ASN A 207 -0.59 -10.94 28.84
CA ASN A 207 -1.33 -9.84 29.46
C ASN A 207 -0.78 -9.42 30.83
N ASP A 208 0.37 -9.97 31.23
CA ASP A 208 0.89 -9.90 32.60
C ASP A 208 2.21 -9.09 32.68
N GLY A 209 2.60 -8.38 31.60
CA GLY A 209 3.77 -7.49 31.59
C GLY A 209 5.12 -8.15 31.27
N THR A 210 5.13 -9.36 30.73
CA THR A 210 6.36 -10.16 30.49
C THR A 210 7.15 -9.81 29.23
N LEU A 211 6.99 -8.61 28.67
CA LEU A 211 7.76 -8.16 27.49
C LEU A 211 9.29 -8.35 27.68
N LEU A 212 9.75 -8.33 28.93
CA LEU A 212 11.13 -8.62 29.32
C LEU A 212 11.52 -10.11 29.17
N GLU A 213 10.66 -11.06 29.53
CA GLU A 213 10.99 -12.50 29.41
C GLU A 213 11.10 -12.95 27.95
N GLY A 214 10.20 -12.44 27.09
CA GLY A 214 10.28 -12.71 25.65
C GLY A 214 11.54 -12.14 25.00
N ALA A 215 12.01 -10.97 25.45
CA ALA A 215 13.25 -10.36 25.00
C ALA A 215 14.50 -11.11 25.50
N VAL A 216 14.48 -11.57 26.76
CA VAL A 216 15.58 -12.35 27.37
C VAL A 216 15.70 -13.74 26.73
N ALA A 217 14.57 -14.39 26.40
CA ALA A 217 14.56 -15.67 25.69
C ALA A 217 15.16 -15.55 24.28
N ARG A 218 14.86 -14.47 23.55
CA ARG A 218 15.47 -14.19 22.24
C ARG A 218 16.97 -13.89 22.34
N ALA A 219 17.39 -13.05 23.28
CA ALA A 219 18.81 -12.74 23.46
C ALA A 219 19.65 -14.00 23.72
N ASN A 220 19.14 -14.92 24.55
CA ASN A 220 19.81 -16.20 24.81
C ASN A 220 19.77 -17.15 23.60
N ALA A 221 18.68 -17.17 22.82
CA ALA A 221 18.57 -17.98 21.60
C ALA A 221 19.55 -17.51 20.50
N ASP A 222 19.85 -16.21 20.45
CA ASP A 222 20.83 -15.61 19.53
C ASP A 222 22.27 -15.66 20.07
N GLY A 223 22.50 -16.37 21.19
CA GLY A 223 23.83 -16.57 21.78
C GLY A 223 24.38 -15.38 22.55
N ILE A 224 23.56 -14.37 22.84
CA ILE A 224 23.93 -13.17 23.60
C ILE A 224 23.58 -13.41 25.07
N ASN A 225 24.59 -13.39 25.97
CA ASN A 225 24.36 -13.56 27.40
C ASN A 225 23.51 -12.38 27.93
N ALA A 226 22.24 -12.64 28.21
CA ALA A 226 21.27 -11.62 28.62
C ALA A 226 21.68 -10.84 29.88
N SER A 227 22.54 -11.44 30.73
CA SER A 227 23.11 -10.79 31.92
C SER A 227 24.02 -9.61 31.58
N ILE A 228 24.69 -9.65 30.42
CA ILE A 228 25.57 -8.55 29.98
C ILE A 228 24.72 -7.36 29.53
N ILE A 229 23.61 -7.61 28.82
CA ILE A 229 22.70 -6.56 28.36
C ILE A 229 22.09 -5.81 29.56
N THR A 230 21.65 -6.54 30.59
CA THR A 230 21.07 -5.91 31.79
C THR A 230 22.11 -5.13 32.60
N ILE A 231 23.35 -5.63 32.71
CA ILE A 231 24.45 -4.91 33.36
C ILE A 231 24.81 -3.63 32.60
N VAL A 232 24.89 -3.68 31.26
CA VAL A 232 25.21 -2.50 30.43
C VAL A 232 24.10 -1.44 30.53
N LEU A 233 22.83 -1.86 30.51
CA LEU A 233 21.70 -0.94 30.68
C LEU A 233 21.65 -0.35 32.09
N ALA A 234 21.88 -1.15 33.13
CA ALA A 234 21.95 -0.65 34.50
C ALA A 234 23.12 0.34 34.69
N ALA A 235 24.30 0.04 34.11
CA ALA A 235 25.45 0.93 34.14
C ALA A 235 25.19 2.25 33.40
N ALA A 236 24.48 2.20 32.26
CA ALA A 236 24.09 3.40 31.52
C ALA A 236 23.11 4.28 32.31
N VAL A 237 22.15 3.68 33.03
CA VAL A 237 21.23 4.40 33.92
C VAL A 237 21.98 5.03 35.09
N VAL A 238 22.86 4.29 35.76
CA VAL A 238 23.68 4.82 36.87
C VAL A 238 24.59 5.95 36.40
N ALA A 239 25.23 5.82 35.22
CA ALA A 239 26.05 6.87 34.64
C ALA A 239 25.22 8.14 34.31
N GLY A 240 24.01 7.97 33.77
CA GLY A 240 23.08 9.07 33.51
C GLY A 240 22.64 9.79 34.79
N VAL A 241 22.35 9.04 35.86
CA VAL A 241 22.02 9.61 37.17
C VAL A 241 23.21 10.37 37.76
N ILE A 242 24.42 9.82 37.73
CA ILE A 242 25.64 10.49 38.23
C ILE A 242 25.94 11.77 37.44
N ALA A 243 25.80 11.73 36.11
CA ALA A 243 25.99 12.90 35.25
C ALA A 243 24.97 14.01 35.60
N THR A 244 23.71 13.62 35.82
CA THR A 244 22.64 14.56 36.21
C THR A 244 22.91 15.19 37.58
N PHE A 245 23.31 14.40 38.57
CA PHE A 245 23.65 14.90 39.90
C PHE A 245 24.88 15.83 39.89
N ARG A 246 25.87 15.58 39.03
CA ARG A 246 27.04 16.46 38.87
C ARG A 246 26.67 17.81 38.27
N VAL A 247 25.77 17.84 37.28
CA VAL A 247 25.30 19.08 36.64
C VAL A 247 24.44 19.92 37.59
N ILE A 248 23.65 19.29 38.47
CA ILE A 248 22.83 19.98 39.46
C ILE A 248 23.68 20.56 40.60
N ARG A 249 24.75 19.88 41.02
CA ARG A 249 25.60 20.31 42.13
C ARG A 249 26.66 21.37 41.75
N SER A 250 26.86 21.58 40.44
CA SER A 250 27.76 22.61 39.88
C SER A 250 27.06 23.93 39.58
N ARG A 251 25.80 24.10 39.99
CA ARG A 251 25.04 25.36 39.98
C ARG A 251 24.84 25.82 41.42
#